data_AF-A0A940SLN5-F1
#
_entry.id   AF-A0A940SLN5-F1
#
_cell.length_a   1.000
_cell.length_b   1.000
_cell.length_c   1.000
_cell.angle_alpha   90.00
_cell.angle_beta   90.00
_cell.angle_gamma   90.00
#
_symmetry.space_group_name_H-M   'P 1'
#
loop_
_entity.id
_entity.type
_entity.pdbx_description
1 polymer ?
#
loop_
_entity_poly.entity_id
_entity_poly.type
_entity_poly.pdbx_seq_one_letter_code
_entity_poly.pdbx_strand_id
1 'polypeptide(L)'
;LKGAVGMGTVWCLLYALTPLVGLVLISLIGGAFEMNAIYGSLIQYGFAQGPGQAAAYGAIYEQYGWENAAMVAVAFAAIGFVVAFLVGIPAAKLGIKRGIAKNCASIDNSTLRGYLHKDEQKNYMVKDTTCNSNIETLTFHFALIGVCYILAIGIAKLMALLPGFLGTSMSGLMFMNGMIAAYIVKALMKKLKVDFLQEDVLQSKITGWTADYLVVCAFMAVGVSVIKGWLVPILVEAAIITVITFFICFYFGQRFGGSNDFERTLGLYGTATGTVPTGIALVRIIDPEFKTNTAVELGVMNAVMLLSTPVYIVLLALASNSLSLPLSMAALAVICVVYLVVLKVTKTWNKPSFRWKK
;
A
#
# COMPACT_ATOMS: atom_id res chain seq x y z
N LEU A 1 -6.45 16.23 -6.54
CA LEU A 1 -7.34 16.16 -5.34
C LEU A 1 -8.50 15.19 -5.53
N LYS A 2 -9.36 15.35 -6.56
CA LYS A 2 -10.42 14.36 -6.83
C LYS A 2 -9.90 12.92 -7.01
N GLY A 3 -8.73 12.76 -7.66
CA GLY A 3 -8.07 11.46 -7.79
C GLY A 3 -7.68 10.87 -6.44
N ALA A 4 -7.09 11.67 -5.55
CA ALA A 4 -6.72 11.23 -4.20
C ALA A 4 -7.95 10.81 -3.37
N VAL A 5 -9.06 11.57 -3.44
CA VAL A 5 -10.33 11.22 -2.77
C VAL A 5 -10.92 9.93 -3.34
N GLY A 6 -10.95 9.78 -4.66
CA GLY A 6 -11.45 8.57 -5.32
C GLY A 6 -10.64 7.33 -4.96
N MET A 7 -9.31 7.39 -5.14
CA MET A 7 -8.41 6.29 -4.80
C MET A 7 -8.49 5.92 -3.32
N GLY A 8 -8.39 6.90 -2.42
CA GLY A 8 -8.45 6.66 -0.98
C GLY A 8 -9.78 6.07 -0.54
N THR A 9 -10.90 6.53 -1.11
CA THR A 9 -12.24 5.98 -0.78
C THR A 9 -12.42 4.56 -1.31
N VAL A 10 -11.92 4.24 -2.51
CA VAL A 10 -11.95 2.84 -3.02
C VAL A 10 -11.02 1.95 -2.22
N TRP A 11 -9.87 2.46 -1.78
CA TRP A 11 -9.01 1.74 -0.86
C TRP A 11 -9.75 1.44 0.46
N CYS A 12 -10.47 2.42 1.03
CA CYS A 12 -11.31 2.18 2.23
C CYS A 12 -12.44 1.18 1.98
N LEU A 13 -13.06 1.22 0.79
CA LEU A 13 -14.05 0.23 0.38
C LEU A 13 -13.45 -1.18 0.38
N LEU A 14 -12.28 -1.36 -0.23
CA LEU A 14 -11.56 -2.62 -0.23
C LEU A 14 -11.18 -3.02 1.20
N TYR A 15 -10.72 -2.07 2.01
CA TYR A 15 -10.37 -2.29 3.41
C TYR A 15 -11.53 -2.84 4.25
N ALA A 16 -12.78 -2.49 3.93
CA ALA A 16 -13.98 -3.06 4.55
C ALA A 16 -14.48 -4.34 3.89
N LEU A 17 -14.38 -4.42 2.56
CA LEU A 17 -14.91 -5.54 1.78
C LEU A 17 -14.07 -6.81 1.90
N THR A 18 -12.74 -6.69 1.88
CA THR A 18 -11.85 -7.85 1.94
C THR A 18 -11.96 -8.62 3.26
N PRO A 19 -11.99 -8.01 4.47
CA PRO A 19 -12.22 -8.78 5.69
C PRO A 19 -13.64 -9.34 5.75
N LEU A 20 -14.65 -8.64 5.21
CA LEU A 20 -16.01 -9.18 5.15
C LEU A 20 -16.06 -10.48 4.34
N VAL A 21 -15.45 -10.48 3.15
CA VAL A 21 -15.37 -11.67 2.31
C VAL A 21 -14.51 -12.75 2.95
N GLY A 22 -13.39 -12.39 3.58
CA GLY A 22 -12.54 -13.32 4.32
C GLY A 22 -13.30 -14.01 5.46
N LEU A 23 -14.03 -13.26 6.29
CA LEU A 23 -14.90 -13.79 7.34
C LEU A 23 -15.94 -14.77 6.79
N VAL A 24 -16.63 -14.41 5.69
CA VAL A 24 -17.62 -15.30 5.04
C VAL A 24 -16.93 -16.58 4.56
N LEU A 25 -15.83 -16.43 3.82
CA LEU A 25 -15.15 -17.55 3.19
C LEU A 25 -14.60 -18.53 4.23
N ILE A 26 -13.88 -18.05 5.23
CA ILE A 26 -13.32 -18.90 6.29
C ILE A 26 -14.42 -19.47 7.18
N SER A 27 -15.56 -18.80 7.36
CA SER A 27 -16.73 -19.43 7.99
C SER A 27 -17.25 -20.64 7.22
N LEU A 28 -17.13 -20.65 5.89
CA LEU A 28 -17.61 -21.74 5.03
C LEU A 28 -16.60 -22.90 4.92
N ILE A 29 -15.30 -22.60 4.79
CA ILE A 29 -14.28 -23.62 4.51
C ILE A 29 -13.39 -23.94 5.72
N GLY A 30 -13.29 -23.03 6.70
CA GLY A 30 -12.32 -23.10 7.80
C GLY A 30 -12.56 -24.28 8.76
N GLY A 31 -13.81 -24.74 8.88
CA GLY A 31 -14.15 -25.90 9.71
C GLY A 31 -13.41 -27.18 9.30
N ALA A 32 -13.10 -27.36 8.01
CA ALA A 32 -12.33 -28.51 7.52
C ALA A 32 -10.83 -28.45 7.89
N PHE A 33 -10.34 -27.29 8.35
CA PHE A 33 -8.94 -27.03 8.66
C PHE A 33 -8.74 -26.54 10.10
N GLU A 34 -9.77 -26.60 10.95
CA GLU A 34 -9.75 -26.06 12.31
C GLU A 34 -9.34 -24.58 12.36
N MET A 35 -9.68 -23.82 11.32
CA MET A 35 -9.38 -22.39 11.20
C MET A 35 -10.63 -21.58 11.54
N ASN A 36 -10.55 -20.77 12.60
CA ASN A 36 -11.66 -19.88 12.98
C ASN A 36 -11.88 -18.80 11.91
N ALA A 37 -13.15 -18.44 11.67
CA ALA A 37 -13.55 -17.38 10.73
C ALA A 37 -12.76 -16.08 10.88
N ILE A 38 -12.40 -15.71 12.12
CA ILE A 38 -11.72 -14.46 12.41
C ILE A 38 -10.36 -14.31 11.71
N TYR A 39 -9.66 -15.40 11.43
CA TYR A 39 -8.38 -15.31 10.73
C TYR A 39 -8.54 -14.78 9.29
N GLY A 40 -9.73 -14.93 8.70
CA GLY A 40 -10.05 -14.30 7.41
C GLY A 40 -10.19 -12.77 7.49
N SER A 41 -10.45 -12.21 8.68
CA SER A 41 -10.37 -10.76 8.86
C SER A 41 -8.95 -10.25 9.09
N LEU A 42 -7.90 -11.01 8.78
CA LEU A 42 -6.52 -10.52 8.81
C LEU A 42 -6.01 -10.08 7.44
N ILE A 43 -6.66 -10.51 6.35
CA ILE A 43 -6.17 -10.32 4.98
C ILE A 43 -5.98 -8.86 4.60
N GLN A 44 -6.82 -7.96 5.07
CA GLN A 44 -6.73 -6.52 4.80
C GLN A 44 -5.52 -5.86 5.47
N TYR A 45 -5.06 -6.36 6.62
CA TYR A 45 -3.82 -5.86 7.22
C TYR A 45 -2.61 -6.23 6.36
N GLY A 46 -2.69 -7.37 5.65
CA GLY A 46 -1.68 -7.77 4.67
C GLY A 46 -1.81 -7.04 3.33
N PHE A 47 -2.90 -7.30 2.60
CA PHE A 47 -3.12 -6.80 1.25
C PHE A 47 -3.19 -5.27 1.17
N ALA A 48 -3.65 -4.56 2.20
CA ALA A 48 -3.83 -3.10 2.09
C ALA A 48 -2.77 -2.28 2.87
N GLN A 49 -2.00 -2.90 3.78
CA GLN A 49 -1.05 -2.20 4.65
C GLN A 49 0.36 -2.80 4.70
N GLY A 50 0.57 -4.00 4.18
CA GLY A 50 1.88 -4.65 4.13
C GLY A 50 2.33 -5.29 5.46
N PRO A 51 3.55 -5.86 5.47
CA PRO A 51 3.99 -6.82 6.49
C PRO A 51 4.15 -6.22 7.89
N GLY A 52 4.57 -4.96 8.01
CA GLY A 52 4.76 -4.31 9.32
C GLY A 52 3.45 -4.12 10.07
N GLN A 53 2.40 -3.67 9.36
CA GLN A 53 1.06 -3.49 9.94
C GLN A 53 0.38 -4.84 10.16
N ALA A 54 0.56 -5.79 9.23
CA ALA A 54 0.10 -7.15 9.41
C ALA A 54 0.65 -7.80 10.69
N ALA A 55 1.95 -7.69 10.95
CA ALA A 55 2.57 -8.17 12.19
C ALA A 55 2.02 -7.46 13.43
N ALA A 56 1.88 -6.14 13.40
CA ALA A 56 1.39 -5.35 14.52
C ALA A 56 -0.07 -5.69 14.89
N TYR A 57 -0.97 -5.72 13.91
CA TYR A 57 -2.38 -6.06 14.16
C TYR A 57 -2.57 -7.53 14.50
N GLY A 58 -1.81 -8.43 13.89
CA GLY A 58 -1.84 -9.84 14.27
C GLY A 58 -1.35 -10.07 15.71
N ALA A 59 -0.35 -9.32 16.18
CA ALA A 59 0.07 -9.36 17.58
C ALA A 59 -1.02 -8.85 18.54
N ILE A 60 -1.83 -7.86 18.12
CA ILE A 60 -3.01 -7.43 18.90
C ILE A 60 -4.05 -8.55 18.96
N TYR A 61 -4.28 -9.29 17.86
CA TYR A 61 -5.19 -10.44 17.86
C TYR A 61 -4.68 -11.56 18.77
N GLU A 62 -3.38 -11.83 18.79
CA GLU A 62 -2.74 -12.77 19.72
C GLU A 62 -2.94 -12.35 21.18
N GLN A 63 -2.89 -11.05 21.50
CA GLN A 63 -3.21 -10.55 22.84
C GLN A 63 -4.67 -10.80 23.24
N TYR A 64 -5.59 -10.90 22.27
CA TYR A 64 -6.98 -11.29 22.50
C TYR A 64 -7.20 -12.81 22.51
N GLY A 65 -6.13 -13.61 22.34
CA GLY A 65 -6.17 -15.07 22.42
C GLY A 65 -6.19 -15.79 21.07
N TRP A 66 -6.01 -15.09 19.95
CA TRP A 66 -5.96 -15.71 18.61
C TRP A 66 -4.54 -16.11 18.24
N GLU A 67 -4.18 -17.35 18.53
CA GLU A 67 -2.82 -17.87 18.31
C GLU A 67 -2.37 -17.78 16.84
N ASN A 68 -1.10 -17.43 16.65
CA ASN A 68 -0.44 -17.32 15.34
C ASN A 68 -1.08 -16.29 14.38
N ALA A 69 -1.95 -15.40 14.85
CA ALA A 69 -2.58 -14.38 14.02
C ALA A 69 -1.55 -13.44 13.35
N ALA A 70 -0.43 -13.14 14.01
CA ALA A 70 0.67 -12.37 13.40
C ALA A 70 1.26 -13.09 12.19
N MET A 71 1.48 -14.41 12.28
CA MET A 71 2.03 -15.20 11.19
C MET A 71 1.04 -15.32 10.02
N VAL A 72 -0.25 -15.51 10.30
CA VAL A 72 -1.29 -15.53 9.26
C VAL A 72 -1.36 -14.19 8.52
N ALA A 73 -1.37 -13.07 9.26
CA ALA A 73 -1.41 -11.74 8.68
C ALA A 73 -0.16 -11.46 7.82
N VAL A 74 1.04 -11.81 8.30
CA VAL A 74 2.30 -11.67 7.55
C VAL A 74 2.30 -12.53 6.28
N ALA A 75 1.73 -13.74 6.33
CA ALA A 75 1.57 -14.58 5.15
C ALA A 75 0.66 -13.92 4.09
N PHE A 76 -0.46 -13.32 4.49
CA PHE A 76 -1.29 -12.53 3.57
C PHE A 76 -0.52 -11.34 2.99
N ALA A 77 0.31 -10.66 3.78
CA ALA A 77 1.12 -9.55 3.28
C ALA A 77 2.13 -10.00 2.21
N ALA A 78 2.82 -11.12 2.44
CA ALA A 78 3.75 -11.70 1.48
C ALA A 78 3.06 -12.10 0.18
N ILE A 79 1.91 -12.78 0.26
CA ILE A 79 1.11 -13.12 -0.93
C ILE A 79 0.62 -11.85 -1.64
N GLY A 80 0.18 -10.84 -0.89
CA GLY A 80 -0.20 -9.52 -1.40
C GLY A 80 0.88 -8.93 -2.31
N PHE A 81 2.12 -8.85 -1.83
CA PHE A 81 3.24 -8.35 -2.62
C PHE A 81 3.47 -9.15 -3.90
N VAL A 82 3.34 -10.48 -3.86
CA VAL A 82 3.41 -11.31 -5.07
C VAL A 82 2.32 -10.91 -6.06
N VAL A 83 1.06 -10.88 -5.63
CA VAL A 83 -0.07 -10.63 -6.54
C VAL A 83 -0.12 -9.19 -7.04
N ALA A 84 0.45 -8.24 -6.29
CA ALA A 84 0.60 -6.86 -6.72
C ALA A 84 1.38 -6.77 -8.04
N PHE A 85 2.51 -7.49 -8.13
CA PHE A 85 3.34 -7.49 -9.33
C PHE A 85 2.88 -8.51 -10.36
N LEU A 86 2.47 -9.72 -9.95
CA LEU A 86 1.99 -10.76 -10.88
C LEU A 86 0.78 -10.31 -11.70
N VAL A 87 -0.11 -9.49 -11.14
CA VAL A 87 -1.29 -8.97 -11.86
C VAL A 87 -1.06 -7.55 -12.35
N GLY A 88 -0.39 -6.70 -11.56
CA GLY A 88 -0.16 -5.30 -11.89
C GLY A 88 0.72 -5.10 -13.12
N ILE A 89 1.78 -5.90 -13.29
CA ILE A 89 2.69 -5.79 -14.44
C ILE A 89 1.99 -6.19 -15.75
N PRO A 90 1.28 -7.34 -15.84
CA PRO A 90 0.50 -7.65 -17.04
C PRO A 90 -0.56 -6.60 -17.37
N ALA A 91 -1.23 -6.03 -16.36
CA ALA A 91 -2.20 -4.96 -16.56
C ALA A 91 -1.56 -3.67 -17.11
N ALA A 92 -0.39 -3.28 -16.59
CA ALA A 92 0.40 -2.16 -17.08
C ALA A 92 0.78 -2.37 -18.56
N LYS A 93 1.32 -3.55 -18.89
CA LYS A 93 1.69 -3.93 -20.26
C LYS A 93 0.49 -3.91 -21.20
N LEU A 94 -0.66 -4.40 -20.76
CA LEU A 94 -1.89 -4.38 -21.55
C LEU A 94 -2.37 -2.95 -21.82
N GLY A 95 -2.30 -2.07 -20.82
CA GLY A 95 -2.68 -0.66 -20.97
C GLY A 95 -1.78 0.10 -21.94
N ILE A 96 -0.47 -0.14 -21.89
CA ILE A 96 0.49 0.40 -22.87
C ILE A 96 0.17 -0.10 -24.28
N LYS A 97 0.01 -1.42 -24.46
CA LYS A 97 -0.31 -2.03 -25.77
C LYS A 97 -1.62 -1.49 -26.37
N ARG A 98 -2.56 -1.05 -25.54
CA ARG A 98 -3.86 -0.49 -25.95
C ARG A 98 -3.85 1.03 -26.07
N GLY A 99 -2.72 1.71 -25.85
CA GLY A 99 -2.63 3.17 -25.92
C GLY A 99 -3.39 3.90 -24.81
N ILE A 100 -3.66 3.21 -23.69
CA ILE A 100 -4.35 3.77 -22.53
C ILE A 100 -3.37 4.53 -21.63
N ALA A 101 -2.13 4.03 -21.52
CA ALA A 101 -1.05 4.71 -20.82
C ALA A 101 -0.67 6.00 -21.56
N LYS A 102 -0.63 7.13 -20.84
CA LYS A 102 -0.42 8.44 -21.48
C LYS A 102 1.03 8.74 -21.80
N ASN A 103 1.92 8.39 -20.87
CA ASN A 103 3.31 8.82 -20.92
C ASN A 103 4.26 7.67 -21.31
N CYS A 104 3.71 6.53 -21.72
CA CYS A 104 4.49 5.37 -22.13
C CYS A 104 3.86 4.74 -23.37
N ALA A 105 4.51 4.96 -24.52
CA ALA A 105 4.12 4.37 -25.81
C ALA A 105 4.57 2.90 -25.95
N SER A 106 5.68 2.55 -25.30
CA SER A 106 6.23 1.20 -25.26
C SER A 106 7.07 1.02 -24.00
N ILE A 107 6.96 -0.14 -23.35
CA ILE A 107 7.95 -0.54 -22.35
C ILE A 107 9.25 -0.79 -23.10
N ASP A 108 10.33 -0.11 -22.71
CA ASP A 108 11.63 -0.33 -23.33
C ASP A 108 12.07 -1.79 -23.17
N ASN A 109 12.74 -2.34 -24.18
CA ASN A 109 13.23 -3.72 -24.15
C ASN A 109 14.14 -3.97 -22.95
N SER A 110 14.92 -2.95 -22.56
CA SER A 110 15.79 -3.01 -21.38
C SER A 110 14.99 -3.19 -20.08
N THR A 111 13.83 -2.55 -19.97
CA THR A 111 12.91 -2.65 -18.82
C THR A 111 12.23 -4.02 -18.79
N LEU A 112 11.82 -4.57 -19.94
CA LEU A 112 11.26 -5.92 -20.03
C LEU A 112 12.28 -6.99 -19.67
N ARG A 113 13.54 -6.79 -20.08
CA ARG A 113 14.64 -7.70 -19.82
C ARG A 113 15.11 -7.66 -18.37
N GLY A 114 14.91 -6.53 -17.67
CA GLY A 114 15.27 -6.35 -16.27
C GLY A 114 16.76 -6.08 -16.02
N TYR A 115 17.57 -5.92 -17.06
CA TYR A 115 18.98 -5.51 -16.97
C TYR A 115 19.42 -4.75 -18.22
N LEU A 116 20.47 -3.94 -18.10
CA LEU A 116 21.08 -3.19 -19.20
C LEU A 116 22.28 -3.95 -19.79
N HIS A 117 22.37 -4.05 -21.11
CA HIS A 117 23.59 -4.44 -21.81
C HIS A 117 24.68 -3.38 -21.63
N LYS A 118 25.93 -3.79 -21.87
CA LYS A 118 27.11 -2.95 -21.65
C LYS A 118 27.03 -1.59 -22.37
N ASP A 119 26.47 -1.57 -23.57
CA ASP A 119 26.27 -0.37 -24.41
C ASP A 119 25.08 0.50 -23.96
N GLU A 120 24.12 -0.08 -23.25
CA GLU A 120 22.96 0.62 -22.67
C GLU A 120 23.24 1.19 -21.27
N GLN A 121 24.32 0.77 -20.61
CA GLN A 121 24.75 1.24 -19.28
C GLN A 121 25.29 2.69 -19.32
N LYS A 122 24.51 3.63 -19.83
CA LYS A 122 24.91 5.04 -20.04
C LYS A 122 24.71 5.94 -18.83
N ASN A 123 24.04 5.44 -17.80
CA ASN A 123 23.76 6.18 -16.57
C ASN A 123 24.97 6.10 -15.63
N TYR A 124 25.95 6.98 -15.84
CA TYR A 124 27.27 6.86 -15.22
C TYR A 124 27.47 7.58 -13.88
N MET A 125 26.53 8.40 -13.38
CA MET A 125 26.85 9.21 -12.20
C MET A 125 25.70 9.40 -11.22
N VAL A 126 25.92 8.92 -10.00
CA VAL A 126 25.46 9.61 -8.81
C VAL A 126 26.47 10.73 -8.55
N LYS A 127 26.01 11.97 -8.41
CA LYS A 127 26.89 13.09 -8.09
C LYS A 127 27.33 12.97 -6.63
N ASP A 128 28.63 13.01 -6.38
CA ASP A 128 29.14 13.24 -5.03
C ASP A 128 28.79 14.66 -4.60
N THR A 129 27.97 14.78 -3.56
CA THR A 129 27.55 16.08 -3.03
C THR A 129 28.36 16.48 -1.80
N THR A 130 29.10 15.53 -1.22
CA THR A 130 30.00 15.74 -0.09
C THR A 130 31.46 15.51 -0.48
N CYS A 131 32.39 15.96 0.37
CA CYS A 131 33.79 15.58 0.25
C CYS A 131 33.96 14.18 0.86
N ASN A 132 34.09 13.15 0.02
CA ASN A 132 34.12 11.75 0.45
C ASN A 132 35.30 11.42 1.38
N SER A 133 36.37 12.21 1.38
CA SER A 133 37.46 12.12 2.37
C SER A 133 37.03 12.43 3.81
N ASN A 134 35.89 13.10 4.00
CA ASN A 134 35.32 13.46 5.29
C ASN A 134 34.05 12.66 5.58
N ILE A 135 33.10 12.70 4.66
CA ILE A 135 31.83 11.98 4.74
C ILE A 135 31.39 11.57 3.34
N GLU A 136 31.06 10.30 3.20
CA GLU A 136 30.55 9.74 1.96
C GLU A 136 29.13 10.27 1.65
N THR A 137 28.84 10.52 0.37
CA THR A 137 27.53 11.06 -0.05
C THR A 137 26.39 10.12 0.37
N LEU A 138 26.60 8.81 0.27
CA LEU A 138 25.67 7.80 0.76
C LEU A 138 25.43 7.89 2.27
N THR A 139 26.48 8.08 3.06
CA THR A 139 26.39 8.23 4.52
C THR A 139 25.59 9.48 4.89
N PHE A 140 25.78 10.58 4.18
CA PHE A 140 24.99 11.80 4.37
C PHE A 140 23.49 11.55 4.12
N HIS A 141 23.15 10.86 3.03
CA HIS A 141 21.76 10.50 2.74
C HIS A 141 21.13 9.59 3.79
N PHE A 142 21.86 8.58 4.28
CA PHE A 142 21.37 7.73 5.38
C PHE A 142 21.15 8.53 6.67
N ALA A 143 22.07 9.45 6.99
CA ALA A 143 21.90 10.35 8.14
C ALA A 143 20.66 11.23 7.98
N LEU A 144 20.42 11.78 6.78
CA LEU A 144 19.24 12.60 6.48
C LEU A 144 17.94 11.80 6.66
N ILE A 145 17.89 10.57 6.15
CA ILE A 145 16.75 9.65 6.34
C ILE A 145 16.56 9.34 7.83
N GLY A 146 17.65 9.09 8.57
CA GLY A 146 17.62 8.87 10.01
C GLY A 146 17.04 10.05 10.79
N VAL A 147 17.44 11.28 10.45
CA VAL A 147 16.86 12.51 11.01
C VAL A 147 15.36 12.59 10.73
N CYS A 148 14.94 12.32 9.48
CA CYS A 148 13.53 12.29 9.13
C CYS A 148 12.76 11.23 9.95
N TYR A 149 13.35 10.05 10.16
CA TYR A 149 12.72 8.97 10.93
C TYR A 149 12.58 9.32 12.41
N ILE A 150 13.63 9.87 13.04
CA ILE A 150 13.58 10.31 14.44
C ILE A 150 12.52 11.41 14.61
N LEU A 151 12.48 12.37 13.68
CA LEU A 151 11.47 13.42 13.69
C LEU A 151 10.07 12.84 13.48
N ALA A 152 9.89 11.84 12.61
CA ALA A 152 8.62 11.16 12.41
C ALA A 152 8.13 10.46 13.68
N ILE A 153 9.02 9.83 14.46
CA ILE A 153 8.69 9.27 15.77
C ILE A 153 8.29 10.39 16.74
N GLY A 154 9.01 11.52 16.74
CA GLY A 154 8.66 12.70 17.55
C GLY A 154 7.26 13.23 17.22
N ILE A 155 6.94 13.35 15.93
CA ILE A 155 5.61 13.72 15.44
C ILE A 155 4.58 12.67 15.86
N ALA A 156 4.86 11.38 15.73
CA ALA A 156 3.96 10.32 16.15
C ALA A 156 3.64 10.43 17.66
N LYS A 157 4.64 10.68 18.50
CA LYS A 157 4.46 10.91 19.94
C LYS A 157 3.62 12.16 20.22
N LEU A 158 3.82 13.24 19.47
CA LEU A 158 3.02 14.46 19.59
C LEU A 158 1.56 14.21 19.18
N MET A 159 1.35 13.46 18.09
CA MET A 159 0.02 13.06 17.64
C MET A 159 -0.67 12.18 18.68
N ALA A 160 0.09 11.32 19.39
CA ALA A 160 -0.45 10.49 20.47
C ALA A 160 -1.00 11.30 21.67
N LEU A 161 -0.63 12.57 21.83
CA LEU A 161 -1.20 13.45 22.87
C LEU A 161 -2.64 13.89 22.56
N LEU A 162 -3.09 13.73 21.31
CA LEU A 162 -4.47 14.04 20.94
C LEU A 162 -5.40 13.05 21.64
N PRO A 163 -6.52 13.52 22.23
CA PRO A 163 -7.37 12.66 23.03
C PRO A 163 -8.06 11.58 22.19
N GLY A 164 -8.17 10.39 22.78
CA GLY A 164 -8.94 9.27 22.25
C GLY A 164 -8.34 8.63 20.98
N PHE A 165 -9.22 8.04 20.18
CA PHE A 165 -8.87 7.26 18.99
C PHE A 165 -8.10 8.08 17.93
N LEU A 166 -8.29 9.40 17.91
CA LEU A 166 -7.63 10.26 16.95
C LEU A 166 -6.11 10.31 17.19
N GLY A 167 -5.66 10.38 18.45
CA GLY A 167 -4.23 10.37 18.76
C GLY A 167 -3.56 9.01 18.53
N THR A 168 -4.22 7.91 18.91
CA THR A 168 -3.70 6.56 18.65
C THR A 168 -3.61 6.27 17.16
N SER A 169 -4.60 6.69 16.37
CA SER A 169 -4.58 6.51 14.92
C SER A 169 -3.54 7.37 14.23
N MET A 170 -3.48 8.66 14.54
CA MET A 170 -2.51 9.57 13.91
C MET A 170 -1.06 9.22 14.27
N SER A 171 -0.80 8.72 15.49
CA SER A 171 0.53 8.23 15.86
C SER A 171 0.94 6.97 15.10
N GLY A 172 0.01 6.06 14.80
CA GLY A 172 0.25 4.84 14.04
C GLY A 172 0.52 5.05 12.54
N LEU A 173 0.15 6.21 11.96
CA LEU A 173 0.37 6.54 10.55
C LEU A 173 1.81 6.95 10.25
N MET A 174 2.76 6.03 10.44
CA MET A 174 4.20 6.31 10.29
C MET A 174 4.60 6.79 8.89
N PHE A 175 3.90 6.39 7.83
CA PHE A 175 4.15 6.93 6.48
C PHE A 175 3.78 8.42 6.39
N MET A 176 2.61 8.83 6.91
CA MET A 176 2.19 10.23 6.97
C MET A 176 3.12 11.05 7.85
N ASN A 177 3.44 10.56 9.05
CA ASN A 177 4.36 11.21 9.98
C ASN A 177 5.76 11.36 9.36
N GLY A 178 6.21 10.34 8.62
CA GLY A 178 7.44 10.36 7.83
C GLY A 178 7.42 11.40 6.71
N MET A 179 6.31 11.52 5.96
CA MET A 179 6.17 12.57 4.94
C MET A 179 6.20 13.98 5.55
N ILE A 180 5.49 14.21 6.66
CA ILE A 180 5.51 15.50 7.36
C ILE A 180 6.94 15.83 7.82
N ALA A 181 7.62 14.87 8.45
CA ALA A 181 9.02 15.02 8.85
C ALA A 181 9.92 15.38 7.66
N ALA A 182 9.80 14.66 6.54
CA ALA A 182 10.58 14.91 5.34
C ALA A 182 10.32 16.32 4.75
N TYR A 183 9.06 16.80 4.76
CA TYR A 183 8.76 18.16 4.32
C TYR A 183 9.34 19.23 5.25
N ILE A 184 9.31 19.01 6.57
CA ILE A 184 9.94 19.90 7.55
C ILE A 184 11.45 19.95 7.31
N VAL A 185 12.11 18.79 7.21
CA VAL A 185 13.56 18.70 6.94
C VAL A 185 13.91 19.38 5.62
N LYS A 186 13.14 19.13 4.54
CA LYS A 186 13.33 19.78 3.24
C LYS A 186 13.19 21.31 3.33
N ALA A 187 12.20 21.81 4.07
CA ALA A 187 12.01 23.25 4.28
C ALA A 187 13.18 23.87 5.07
N LEU A 188 13.69 23.17 6.09
CA LEU A 188 14.85 23.60 6.85
C LEU A 188 16.12 23.63 5.99
N MET A 189 16.39 22.60 5.18
CA MET A 189 17.54 22.57 4.28
C MET A 189 17.51 23.73 3.28
N LYS A 190 16.35 24.03 2.69
CA LYS A 190 16.17 25.19 1.81
C LYS A 190 16.42 26.51 2.53
N LYS A 191 15.91 26.66 3.75
CA LYS A 191 16.12 27.86 4.56
C LYS A 191 17.60 28.08 4.90
N LEU A 192 18.31 26.99 5.19
CA LEU A 192 19.75 26.99 5.45
C LEU A 192 20.61 27.03 4.17
N LYS A 193 19.99 26.94 2.99
CA LYS A 193 20.64 26.89 1.68
C LYS A 193 21.63 25.72 1.52
N VAL A 194 21.31 24.58 2.14
CA VAL A 194 22.11 23.33 2.07
C VAL A 194 21.39 22.22 1.32
N ASP A 195 20.26 22.52 0.66
CA ASP A 195 19.50 21.56 -0.14
C ASP A 195 20.28 21.03 -1.36
N PHE A 196 21.33 21.73 -1.80
CA PHE A 196 22.26 21.26 -2.83
C PHE A 196 23.07 20.00 -2.42
N LEU A 197 23.08 19.65 -1.13
CA LEU A 197 23.72 18.43 -0.64
C LEU A 197 22.88 17.17 -0.89
N GLN A 198 21.59 17.33 -1.19
CA GLN A 198 20.71 16.21 -1.51
C GLN A 198 20.88 15.81 -2.99
N GLU A 199 21.11 14.52 -3.23
CA GLU A 199 21.10 13.93 -4.57
C GLU A 199 19.87 13.02 -4.80
N ASP A 200 19.04 13.39 -5.78
CA ASP A 200 17.78 12.72 -6.10
C ASP A 200 17.97 11.34 -6.75
N VAL A 201 19.01 11.12 -7.57
CA VAL A 201 19.29 9.80 -8.16
C VAL A 201 19.73 8.83 -7.08
N LEU A 202 20.60 9.26 -6.16
CA LEU A 202 21.00 8.44 -5.02
C LEU A 202 19.81 8.12 -4.11
N GLN A 203 19.00 9.12 -3.77
CA GLN A 203 17.80 8.94 -2.96
C GLN A 203 16.83 7.94 -3.60
N SER A 204 16.68 8.00 -4.93
CA SER A 204 15.85 7.06 -5.70
C SER A 204 16.41 5.64 -5.67
N LYS A 205 17.74 5.47 -5.76
CA LYS A 205 18.41 4.17 -5.61
C LYS A 205 18.25 3.58 -4.21
N ILE A 206 18.42 4.39 -3.15
CA ILE A 206 18.20 3.96 -1.75
C ILE A 206 16.73 3.51 -1.57
N THR A 207 15.79 4.26 -2.12
CA THR A 207 14.36 3.92 -2.06
C THR A 207 14.07 2.60 -2.80
N GLY A 208 14.66 2.38 -3.97
CA GLY A 208 14.54 1.12 -4.71
C GLY A 208 15.09 -0.05 -3.92
N TRP A 209 16.34 0.08 -3.45
CA TRP A 209 17.01 -0.98 -2.67
C TRP A 209 16.27 -1.32 -1.37
N THR A 210 15.79 -0.33 -0.61
CA THR A 210 15.02 -0.59 0.63
C THR A 210 13.67 -1.25 0.34
N ALA A 211 13.01 -0.90 -0.77
CA ALA A 211 11.78 -1.57 -1.20
C ALA A 211 12.00 -3.04 -1.56
N ASP A 212 13.07 -3.34 -2.32
CA ASP A 212 13.44 -4.72 -2.67
C ASP A 212 13.76 -5.54 -1.41
N TYR A 213 14.55 -4.95 -0.49
CA TYR A 213 14.88 -5.59 0.79
C TYR A 213 13.64 -5.87 1.65
N LEU A 214 12.71 -4.91 1.74
CA LEU A 214 11.44 -5.08 2.44
C LEU A 214 10.64 -6.27 1.90
N VAL A 215 10.56 -6.41 0.57
CA VAL A 215 9.85 -7.52 -0.08
C VAL A 215 10.49 -8.86 0.29
N VAL A 216 11.83 -8.97 0.21
CA VAL A 216 12.56 -10.19 0.61
C VAL A 216 12.34 -10.52 2.08
N CYS A 217 12.47 -9.53 2.98
CA CYS A 217 12.21 -9.72 4.40
C CYS A 217 10.77 -10.16 4.69
N ALA A 218 9.78 -9.63 3.96
CA ALA A 218 8.40 -10.04 4.09
C ALA A 218 8.20 -11.54 3.78
N PHE A 219 8.85 -12.05 2.73
CA PHE A 219 8.82 -13.48 2.40
C PHE A 219 9.53 -14.33 3.46
N MET A 220 10.70 -13.89 3.91
CA MET A 220 11.47 -14.61 4.92
C MET A 220 10.78 -14.62 6.29
N ALA A 221 9.95 -13.62 6.59
CA ALA A 221 9.19 -13.54 7.84
C ALA A 221 8.04 -14.55 7.91
N VAL A 222 7.62 -15.16 6.78
CA VAL A 222 6.53 -16.15 6.78
C VAL A 222 7.02 -17.47 7.37
N GLY A 223 6.62 -17.75 8.62
CA GLY A 223 6.83 -19.04 9.26
C GLY A 223 5.90 -20.11 8.68
N VAL A 224 6.23 -20.67 7.50
CA VAL A 224 5.39 -21.68 6.81
C VAL A 224 5.09 -22.89 7.69
N SER A 225 6.03 -23.29 8.55
CA SER A 225 5.83 -24.37 9.52
C SER A 225 4.71 -24.09 10.52
N VAL A 226 4.49 -22.81 10.88
CA VAL A 226 3.48 -22.37 11.86
C VAL A 226 2.07 -22.42 11.26
N ILE A 227 1.93 -22.09 9.98
CA ILE A 227 0.62 -22.00 9.29
C ILE A 227 0.33 -23.16 8.35
N LYS A 228 1.11 -24.25 8.40
CA LYS A 228 1.03 -25.37 7.44
C LYS A 228 -0.38 -25.98 7.36
N GLY A 229 -1.05 -26.12 8.50
CA GLY A 229 -2.43 -26.63 8.57
C GLY A 229 -3.47 -25.71 7.92
N TRP A 230 -3.17 -24.41 7.83
CA TRP A 230 -4.06 -23.39 7.28
C TRP A 230 -3.62 -22.87 5.91
N LEU A 231 -2.60 -23.48 5.29
CA LEU A 231 -2.07 -22.99 4.02
C LEU A 231 -3.12 -23.02 2.90
N VAL A 232 -3.95 -24.06 2.84
CA VAL A 232 -5.03 -24.17 1.85
C VAL A 232 -6.06 -23.05 2.00
N PRO A 233 -6.72 -22.85 3.17
CA PRO A 233 -7.68 -21.76 3.31
C PRO A 233 -7.06 -20.37 3.09
N ILE A 234 -5.83 -20.13 3.56
CA ILE A 234 -5.10 -18.87 3.32
C ILE A 234 -4.90 -18.62 1.81
N LEU A 235 -4.46 -19.63 1.05
CA LEU A 235 -4.23 -19.47 -0.39
C LEU A 235 -5.54 -19.28 -1.17
N VAL A 236 -6.60 -20.00 -0.79
CA VAL A 236 -7.93 -19.86 -1.40
C VAL A 236 -8.49 -18.46 -1.14
N GLU A 237 -8.38 -17.98 0.10
CA GLU A 237 -8.79 -16.63 0.47
C GLU A 237 -8.01 -15.57 -0.27
N ALA A 238 -6.68 -15.67 -0.28
CA ALA A 238 -5.82 -14.74 -1.01
C ALA A 238 -6.18 -14.70 -2.50
N ALA A 239 -6.41 -15.85 -3.14
CA ALA A 239 -6.80 -15.90 -4.55
C ALA A 239 -8.14 -15.21 -4.82
N ILE A 240 -9.17 -15.47 -4.00
CA ILE A 240 -10.49 -14.84 -4.13
C ILE A 240 -10.39 -13.33 -3.91
N ILE A 241 -9.68 -12.90 -2.88
CA ILE A 241 -9.48 -11.48 -2.58
C ILE A 241 -8.65 -10.77 -3.66
N THR A 242 -7.66 -11.43 -4.27
CA THR A 242 -6.95 -10.89 -5.45
C THR A 242 -7.92 -10.62 -6.59
N VAL A 243 -8.80 -11.56 -6.91
CA VAL A 243 -9.80 -11.41 -7.99
C VAL A 243 -10.75 -10.25 -7.70
N ILE A 244 -11.28 -10.17 -6.47
CA ILE A 244 -12.18 -9.09 -6.05
C ILE A 244 -11.47 -7.73 -6.12
N THR A 245 -10.26 -7.65 -5.58
CA THR A 245 -9.45 -6.42 -5.57
C THR A 245 -9.16 -5.96 -6.98
N PHE A 246 -8.78 -6.88 -7.88
CA PHE A 246 -8.60 -6.57 -9.30
C PHE A 246 -9.87 -5.97 -9.92
N PHE A 247 -11.03 -6.63 -9.78
CA PHE A 247 -12.25 -6.11 -10.41
C PHE A 247 -12.69 -4.76 -9.84
N ILE A 248 -12.61 -4.57 -8.52
CA ILE A 248 -12.98 -3.31 -7.87
C ILE A 248 -12.03 -2.18 -8.29
N CYS A 249 -10.71 -2.38 -8.22
CA CYS A 249 -9.73 -1.37 -8.62
C CYS A 249 -9.91 -0.99 -10.09
N PHE A 250 -10.06 -1.96 -10.99
CA PHE A 250 -10.16 -1.69 -12.42
C PHE A 250 -11.52 -1.11 -12.82
N TYR A 251 -12.59 -1.46 -12.11
CA TYR A 251 -13.91 -0.86 -12.32
C TYR A 251 -13.94 0.60 -11.86
N PHE A 252 -13.59 0.89 -10.60
CA PHE A 252 -13.64 2.27 -10.09
C PHE A 252 -12.50 3.14 -10.60
N GLY A 253 -11.34 2.56 -10.88
CA GLY A 253 -10.18 3.26 -11.41
C GLY A 253 -10.45 3.97 -12.74
N GLN A 254 -11.34 3.41 -13.57
CA GLN A 254 -11.82 4.06 -14.80
C GLN A 254 -12.74 5.25 -14.55
N ARG A 255 -13.19 5.51 -13.32
CA ARG A 255 -14.36 6.37 -13.04
C ARG A 255 -14.07 7.55 -12.12
N PHE A 256 -12.83 7.67 -11.62
CA PHE A 256 -12.42 8.79 -10.76
C PHE A 256 -12.55 10.14 -11.46
N GLY A 257 -12.29 10.17 -12.76
CA GLY A 257 -12.36 11.36 -13.57
C GLY A 257 -10.99 12.03 -13.65
N GLY A 258 -10.47 12.12 -14.87
CA GLY A 258 -9.23 12.79 -15.14
C GLY A 258 -8.49 12.17 -16.29
N SER A 259 -7.37 12.81 -16.58
CA SER A 259 -6.48 12.46 -17.65
C SER A 259 -5.62 11.24 -17.28
N ASN A 260 -5.27 11.06 -16.00
CA ASN A 260 -4.34 10.06 -15.48
C ASN A 260 -5.03 8.91 -14.72
N ASP A 261 -6.26 8.55 -15.10
CA ASP A 261 -7.05 7.54 -14.38
C ASP A 261 -6.49 6.12 -14.52
N PHE A 262 -5.78 5.82 -15.62
CA PHE A 262 -5.13 4.53 -15.77
C PHE A 262 -3.92 4.38 -14.82
N GLU A 263 -3.11 5.42 -14.72
CA GLU A 263 -2.03 5.55 -13.73
C GLU A 263 -2.56 5.43 -12.31
N ARG A 264 -3.66 6.14 -11.99
CA ARG A 264 -4.35 6.00 -10.69
C ARG A 264 -4.85 4.58 -10.44
N THR A 265 -5.36 3.89 -11.46
CA THR A 265 -5.86 2.51 -11.34
C THR A 265 -4.76 1.55 -10.93
N LEU A 266 -3.60 1.62 -11.58
CA LEU A 266 -2.44 0.79 -11.22
C LEU A 266 -1.87 1.15 -9.85
N GLY A 267 -1.77 2.45 -9.55
CA GLY A 267 -1.31 2.93 -8.25
C GLY A 267 -2.21 2.46 -7.12
N LEU A 268 -3.53 2.54 -7.31
CA LEU A 268 -4.52 2.03 -6.36
C LEU A 268 -4.43 0.52 -6.19
N TYR A 269 -4.36 -0.24 -7.29
CA TYR A 269 -4.26 -1.70 -7.24
C TYR A 269 -3.01 -2.13 -6.45
N GLY A 270 -1.84 -1.60 -6.81
CA GLY A 270 -0.60 -1.93 -6.09
C GLY A 270 -0.63 -1.53 -4.61
N THR A 271 -1.33 -0.44 -4.28
CA THR A 271 -1.53 -0.05 -2.87
C THR A 271 -2.49 -0.99 -2.14
N ALA A 272 -3.56 -1.44 -2.80
CA ALA A 272 -4.59 -2.29 -2.21
C ALA A 272 -4.21 -3.78 -2.15
N THR A 273 -3.13 -4.17 -2.81
CA THR A 273 -2.50 -5.50 -2.69
C THR A 273 -1.09 -5.43 -2.07
N GLY A 274 -0.67 -4.29 -1.55
CA GLY A 274 0.60 -4.17 -0.87
C GLY A 274 0.67 -2.90 -0.03
N THR A 275 1.47 -1.96 -0.49
CA THR A 275 1.65 -0.66 0.18
C THR A 275 1.71 0.47 -0.85
N VAL A 276 1.65 1.71 -0.39
CA VAL A 276 1.78 2.88 -1.27
C VAL A 276 3.05 2.83 -2.13
N PRO A 277 4.24 2.45 -1.60
CA PRO A 277 5.42 2.18 -2.42
C PRO A 277 5.20 1.17 -3.55
N THR A 278 4.46 0.08 -3.31
CA THR A 278 4.09 -0.91 -4.33
C THR A 278 3.25 -0.29 -5.43
N GLY A 279 2.27 0.55 -5.06
CA GLY A 279 1.49 1.34 -6.02
C GLY A 279 2.35 2.27 -6.87
N ILE A 280 3.27 3.00 -6.24
CA ILE A 280 4.22 3.89 -6.93
C ILE A 280 5.12 3.10 -7.90
N ALA A 281 5.57 1.91 -7.51
CA ALA A 281 6.38 1.05 -8.38
C ALA A 281 5.62 0.65 -9.66
N LEU A 282 4.34 0.30 -9.56
CA LEU A 282 3.52 -0.01 -10.75
C LEU A 282 3.29 1.24 -11.63
N VAL A 283 3.10 2.42 -11.03
CA VAL A 283 2.95 3.67 -11.78
C VAL A 283 4.22 3.98 -12.58
N ARG A 284 5.41 3.75 -12.00
CA ARG A 284 6.69 3.98 -12.70
C ARG A 284 6.84 3.17 -14.00
N ILE A 285 6.14 2.05 -14.15
CA ILE A 285 6.19 1.26 -15.40
C ILE A 285 5.57 2.03 -16.57
N ILE A 286 4.52 2.81 -16.30
CA ILE A 286 3.74 3.50 -17.32
C ILE A 286 3.91 5.03 -17.31
N ASP A 287 4.52 5.56 -16.24
CA ASP A 287 4.87 6.96 -16.06
C ASP A 287 6.23 7.07 -15.32
N PRO A 288 7.36 6.66 -15.97
CA PRO A 288 8.66 6.54 -15.31
C PRO A 288 9.20 7.85 -14.72
N GLU A 289 8.92 8.96 -15.39
CA GLU A 289 9.36 10.31 -15.01
C GLU A 289 8.33 11.02 -14.11
N PHE A 290 7.27 10.33 -13.66
CA PHE A 290 6.17 10.89 -12.86
C PHE A 290 5.60 12.19 -13.43
N LYS A 291 5.37 12.23 -14.75
CA LYS A 291 4.78 13.40 -15.42
C LYS A 291 3.32 13.60 -15.02
N THR A 292 2.63 12.55 -14.60
CA THR A 292 1.28 12.66 -14.04
C THR A 292 1.31 13.04 -12.56
N ASN A 293 0.23 13.67 -12.10
CA ASN A 293 0.04 13.97 -10.67
C ASN A 293 -0.25 12.72 -9.81
N THR A 294 -0.24 11.52 -10.39
CA THR A 294 -0.64 10.28 -9.72
C THR A 294 0.20 9.99 -8.49
N ALA A 295 1.53 10.16 -8.56
CA ALA A 295 2.42 9.92 -7.43
C ALA A 295 2.10 10.85 -6.24
N VAL A 296 1.83 12.12 -6.51
CA VAL A 296 1.40 13.10 -5.49
C VAL A 296 0.03 12.71 -4.92
N GLU A 297 -0.91 12.31 -5.78
CA GLU A 297 -2.24 11.89 -5.33
C GLU A 297 -2.22 10.61 -4.50
N LEU A 298 -1.32 9.66 -4.77
CA LEU A 298 -1.09 8.48 -3.94
C LEU A 298 -0.52 8.87 -2.55
N GLY A 299 0.30 9.91 -2.47
CA GLY A 299 0.70 10.47 -1.17
C GLY A 299 -0.50 11.05 -0.42
N VAL A 300 -1.27 11.92 -1.07
CA VAL A 300 -2.41 12.63 -0.46
C VAL A 300 -3.54 11.69 -0.06
N MET A 301 -3.76 10.58 -0.77
CA MET A 301 -4.85 9.65 -0.45
C MET A 301 -4.71 9.02 0.95
N ASN A 302 -3.53 9.02 1.56
CA ASN A 302 -3.32 8.52 2.93
C ASN A 302 -4.16 9.27 3.96
N ALA A 303 -4.41 10.56 3.75
CA ALA A 303 -5.33 11.33 4.58
C ALA A 303 -6.79 10.85 4.42
N VAL A 304 -7.17 10.38 3.23
CA VAL A 304 -8.50 9.81 2.96
C VAL A 304 -8.61 8.39 3.51
N MET A 305 -7.51 7.64 3.55
CA MET A 305 -7.43 6.30 4.15
C MET A 305 -7.79 6.33 5.64
N LEU A 306 -7.68 7.47 6.34
CA LEU A 306 -8.22 7.64 7.71
C LEU A 306 -9.72 7.32 7.82
N LEU A 307 -10.48 7.43 6.73
CA LEU A 307 -11.88 7.05 6.70
C LEU A 307 -12.08 5.54 6.95
N SER A 308 -11.04 4.70 6.91
CA SER A 308 -11.12 3.28 7.28
C SER A 308 -11.16 3.03 8.80
N THR A 309 -11.04 4.08 9.62
CA THR A 309 -11.24 4.09 11.08
C THR A 309 -12.36 3.16 11.57
N PRO A 310 -13.61 3.26 11.06
CA PRO A 310 -14.71 2.43 11.55
C PRO A 310 -14.48 0.93 11.31
N VAL A 311 -13.78 0.57 10.23
CA VAL A 311 -13.43 -0.81 9.91
C VAL A 311 -12.52 -1.38 11.00
N TYR A 312 -11.47 -0.66 11.39
CA TYR A 312 -10.58 -1.10 12.47
C TYR A 312 -11.32 -1.34 13.77
N ILE A 313 -12.22 -0.43 14.13
CA ILE A 313 -12.99 -0.52 15.37
C ILE A 313 -13.85 -1.79 15.36
N VAL A 314 -14.53 -2.08 14.25
CA VAL A 314 -15.35 -3.29 14.10
C VAL A 314 -14.49 -4.56 14.18
N LEU A 315 -13.35 -4.59 13.51
CA LEU A 315 -12.47 -5.75 13.49
C LEU A 315 -11.79 -6.02 14.84
N LEU A 316 -11.35 -4.97 15.53
CA LEU A 316 -10.79 -5.11 16.87
C LEU A 316 -11.86 -5.52 17.88
N ALA A 317 -13.09 -5.00 17.77
CA ALA A 317 -14.21 -5.41 18.62
C ALA A 317 -14.61 -6.88 18.36
N LEU A 318 -14.51 -7.36 17.13
CA LEU A 318 -14.66 -8.78 16.82
C LEU A 318 -13.54 -9.61 17.47
N ALA A 319 -12.29 -9.17 17.34
CA ALA A 319 -11.14 -9.86 17.92
C ALA A 319 -11.15 -9.92 19.44
N SER A 320 -11.60 -8.86 20.11
CA SER A 320 -11.77 -8.85 21.56
C SER A 320 -13.05 -9.55 22.05
N ASN A 321 -13.80 -10.22 21.16
CA ASN A 321 -15.11 -10.82 21.44
C ASN A 321 -16.16 -9.82 21.98
N SER A 322 -15.96 -8.53 21.77
CA SER A 322 -16.91 -7.47 22.16
C SER A 322 -18.06 -7.32 21.16
N LEU A 323 -17.89 -7.80 19.93
CA LEU A 323 -18.90 -7.82 18.89
C LEU A 323 -19.05 -9.23 18.31
N SER A 324 -20.27 -9.71 18.11
CA SER A 324 -20.52 -11.03 17.53
C SER A 324 -20.19 -11.04 16.03
N LEU A 325 -19.78 -12.21 15.52
CA LEU A 325 -19.41 -12.38 14.11
C LEU A 325 -20.50 -11.87 13.13
N PRO A 326 -21.81 -12.22 13.28
CA PRO A 326 -22.84 -11.73 12.36
C PRO A 326 -23.01 -10.21 12.39
N LEU A 327 -22.89 -9.60 13.58
CA LEU A 327 -23.03 -8.15 13.74
C LEU A 327 -21.82 -7.41 13.15
N SER A 328 -20.61 -7.96 13.31
CA SER A 328 -19.40 -7.46 12.67
C SER A 328 -19.51 -7.50 11.14
N MET A 329 -20.01 -8.62 10.59
CA MET A 329 -20.23 -8.75 9.14
C MET A 329 -21.28 -7.76 8.63
N ALA A 330 -22.39 -7.58 9.35
CA ALA A 330 -23.40 -6.59 9.00
C ALA A 330 -22.84 -5.16 9.05
N ALA A 331 -22.06 -4.82 10.07
CA ALA A 331 -21.41 -3.52 10.20
C ALA A 331 -20.44 -3.25 9.04
N LEU A 332 -19.59 -4.22 8.67
CA LEU A 332 -18.69 -4.10 7.51
C LEU A 332 -19.47 -3.91 6.20
N ALA A 333 -20.58 -4.63 6.02
CA ALA A 333 -21.43 -4.48 4.84
C ALA A 333 -22.05 -3.07 4.75
N VAL A 334 -22.54 -2.54 5.88
CA VAL A 334 -23.05 -1.16 5.95
C VAL A 334 -21.93 -0.15 5.64
N ILE A 335 -20.73 -0.34 6.19
CA ILE A 335 -19.57 0.52 5.92
C ILE A 335 -19.21 0.50 4.42
N CYS A 336 -19.27 -0.66 3.76
CA CYS A 336 -19.08 -0.76 2.30
C CYS A 336 -20.09 0.12 1.54
N VAL A 337 -21.37 0.06 1.91
CA VAL A 337 -22.42 0.90 1.31
C VAL A 337 -22.14 2.39 1.56
N VAL A 338 -21.69 2.75 2.76
CA VAL A 338 -21.30 4.14 3.07
C VAL A 338 -20.19 4.61 2.13
N TYR A 339 -19.13 3.82 1.92
CA TYR A 339 -18.06 4.22 0.98
C TYR A 339 -18.55 4.34 -0.47
N LEU A 340 -19.47 3.48 -0.91
CA LEU A 340 -20.10 3.62 -2.22
C LEU A 340 -20.90 4.93 -2.35
N VAL A 341 -21.61 5.33 -1.28
CA VAL A 341 -22.31 6.63 -1.21
C VAL A 341 -21.31 7.77 -1.25
N VAL A 342 -20.21 7.70 -0.49
CA VAL A 342 -19.14 8.71 -0.50
C VAL A 342 -18.55 8.88 -1.91
N LEU A 343 -18.29 7.79 -2.63
CA LEU A 343 -17.82 7.85 -4.02
C LEU A 343 -18.81 8.58 -4.94
N LYS A 344 -20.11 8.37 -4.74
CA LYS A 344 -21.17 9.03 -5.52
C LYS A 344 -21.29 10.52 -5.17
N VAL A 345 -21.28 10.87 -3.88
CA VAL A 345 -21.40 12.26 -3.39
C VAL A 345 -20.17 13.10 -3.78
N THR A 346 -18.97 12.52 -3.66
CA THR A 346 -17.71 13.19 -4.05
C THR A 346 -17.51 13.29 -5.56
N LYS A 347 -18.44 12.75 -6.36
CA LYS A 347 -18.36 12.68 -7.83
C LYS A 347 -17.05 12.04 -8.27
N THR A 348 -16.68 10.93 -7.65
CA THR A 348 -15.54 10.07 -8.03
C THR A 348 -15.99 8.71 -8.54
N TRP A 349 -17.31 8.47 -8.58
CA TRP A 349 -17.95 7.37 -9.32
C TRP A 349 -18.68 7.92 -10.55
N ASN A 350 -17.92 8.32 -11.57
CA ASN A 350 -18.47 8.88 -12.81
C ASN A 350 -18.53 7.86 -13.95
N LYS A 351 -18.82 8.34 -15.17
CA LYS A 351 -18.67 7.57 -16.41
C LYS A 351 -17.18 7.20 -16.62
N PRO A 352 -16.90 6.06 -17.27
CA PRO A 352 -15.53 5.67 -17.58
C PRO A 352 -14.78 6.74 -18.38
N SER A 353 -13.62 7.18 -17.89
CA SER A 353 -12.69 8.10 -18.55
C SER A 353 -11.79 7.40 -19.56
N PHE A 354 -11.54 6.10 -19.36
CA PHE A 354 -10.87 5.23 -20.33
C PHE A 354 -11.61 3.90 -20.45
N ARG A 355 -11.42 3.22 -21.59
CA ARG A 355 -11.98 1.89 -21.84
C ARG A 355 -10.85 0.95 -22.26
N TRP A 356 -11.00 -0.30 -21.87
CA TRP A 356 -10.11 -1.36 -22.30
C TRP A 356 -10.40 -1.83 -23.73
N LYS A 357 -11.53 -1.46 -24.34
CA LYS A 357 -11.82 -1.80 -25.75
C LYS A 357 -11.15 -0.78 -26.68
N LYS A 358 -10.54 -1.27 -27.76
CA LYS A 358 -10.11 -0.44 -28.89
C LYS A 358 -11.31 0.23 -29.55
#